data_AF-A0A935VDR3-F1
#
_entry.id   AF-A0A935VDR3-F1
#
_cell.length_a   1.000
_cell.length_b   1.000
_cell.length_c   1.000
_cell.angle_alpha   90.00
_cell.angle_beta   90.00
_cell.angle_gamma   90.00
#
_symmetry.space_group_name_H-M   'P 1'
#
loop_
_entity.id
_entity.type
_entity.pdbx_description
1 polymer ?
#
loop_
_entity_poly.entity_id
_entity_poly.type
_entity_poly.pdbx_seq_one_letter_code
_entity_poly.pdbx_strand_id
1 'polypeptide(L)'
;MKLKEEWVFDSLDNVEWYIFYNENEKPVECHHSKNQIRYYYNEKGSLECEVFNDENDISEHIYFYENDLLKQLKIYKGCQPERIIYYDYDENKNIISEHVRYINGELYFSKLYEYDDEQRLTKLRRVFYGPDKNENDGLNNVDYDESLKAAIMEENFKYNKVGLLKELKLTTNNKNVKFVTVYEYK
;
A
#
# COMPACT_ATOMS: atom_id res chain seq x y z
N MET A 1 -17.85 -6.52 28.42
CA MET A 1 -16.71 -5.82 27.78
C MET A 1 -16.94 -4.33 27.98
N LYS A 2 -16.02 -3.62 28.65
CA LYS A 2 -16.11 -2.15 28.81
C LYS A 2 -15.25 -1.52 27.72
N LEU A 3 -15.85 -0.75 26.81
CA LEU A 3 -15.13 0.03 25.81
C LEU A 3 -14.77 1.39 26.42
N LYS A 4 -13.56 1.88 26.16
CA LYS A 4 -13.17 3.28 26.40
C LYS A 4 -13.50 4.06 25.13
N GLU A 5 -14.05 5.26 25.30
CA GLU A 5 -14.53 6.11 24.21
C GLU A 5 -13.81 7.46 24.25
N GLU A 6 -13.42 7.98 23.08
CA GLU A 6 -12.73 9.25 22.95
C GLU A 6 -13.26 10.05 21.75
N TRP A 7 -13.33 11.38 21.92
CA TRP A 7 -13.64 12.34 20.88
C TRP A 7 -12.35 13.04 20.46
N VAL A 8 -11.96 12.90 19.21
CA VAL A 8 -10.79 13.57 18.64
C VAL A 8 -11.26 14.65 17.68
N PHE A 9 -10.87 15.89 17.94
CA PHE A 9 -11.20 17.05 17.12
C PHE A 9 -9.98 17.45 16.29
N ASP A 10 -10.11 17.42 14.96
CA ASP A 10 -9.13 18.09 14.11
C ASP A 10 -9.48 19.58 13.98
N SER A 11 -8.60 20.44 14.51
CA SER A 11 -8.76 21.88 14.58
C SER A 11 -8.86 22.61 13.23
N LEU A 12 -8.53 21.93 12.12
CA LEU A 12 -8.57 22.54 10.79
C LEU A 12 -9.92 22.37 10.08
N ASP A 13 -10.65 21.29 10.35
CA ASP A 13 -11.85 20.92 9.56
C ASP A 13 -13.13 20.70 10.40
N ASN A 14 -13.12 20.94 11.72
CA ASN A 14 -14.22 20.54 12.63
C ASN A 14 -14.61 19.06 12.45
N VAL A 15 -13.61 18.23 12.20
CA VAL A 15 -13.76 16.79 11.94
C VAL A 15 -13.79 16.06 13.29
N GLU A 16 -14.95 15.51 13.61
CA GLU A 16 -15.20 14.74 14.84
C GLU A 16 -14.98 13.25 14.57
N TRP A 17 -13.88 12.71 15.09
CA TRP A 17 -13.69 11.27 15.16
C TRP A 17 -14.18 10.76 16.50
N TYR A 18 -14.97 9.69 16.46
CA TYR A 18 -15.37 8.96 17.65
C TYR A 18 -14.72 7.59 17.63
N ILE A 19 -13.85 7.34 18.61
CA ILE A 19 -12.96 6.18 18.64
C ILE A 19 -13.31 5.31 19.85
N PHE A 20 -13.50 4.02 19.60
CA PHE A 20 -13.68 2.99 20.60
C PHE A 20 -12.40 2.19 20.78
N TYR A 21 -12.00 1.95 22.02
CA TYR A 21 -10.81 1.17 22.34
C TYR A 21 -11.15 -0.11 23.11
N ASN A 22 -10.38 -1.16 22.87
CA ASN A 22 -10.41 -2.37 23.69
C ASN A 22 -9.68 -2.17 25.04
N GLU A 23 -9.65 -3.22 25.86
CA GLU A 23 -9.04 -3.20 27.20
C GLU A 23 -7.52 -2.96 27.19
N ASN A 24 -6.86 -3.13 26.04
CA ASN A 24 -5.44 -2.85 25.83
C ASN A 24 -5.19 -1.48 25.19
N GLU A 25 -6.20 -0.59 25.22
CA GLU A 25 -6.15 0.76 24.61
C GLU A 25 -5.85 0.76 23.11
N LYS A 26 -6.20 -0.30 22.39
CA LYS A 26 -6.13 -0.34 20.92
C LYS A 26 -7.47 0.03 20.29
N PRO A 27 -7.49 0.87 19.24
CA PRO A 27 -8.73 1.27 18.58
C PRO A 27 -9.37 0.05 17.92
N VAL A 28 -10.64 -0.22 18.19
CA VAL A 28 -11.40 -1.33 17.56
C VAL A 28 -12.42 -0.82 16.55
N GLU A 29 -12.85 0.42 16.70
CA GLU A 29 -13.82 1.04 15.81
C GLU A 29 -13.66 2.56 15.84
N CYS A 30 -13.67 3.19 14.67
CA CYS A 30 -13.64 4.64 14.50
C CYS A 30 -14.81 5.06 13.62
N HIS A 31 -15.47 6.17 13.97
CA HIS A 31 -16.53 6.78 13.20
C HIS A 31 -16.18 8.22 12.85
N HIS A 32 -16.49 8.61 11.61
CA HIS A 32 -16.41 9.99 11.16
C HIS A 32 -17.50 10.26 10.13
N SER A 33 -18.50 11.08 10.47
CA SER A 33 -19.67 11.32 9.61
C SER A 33 -20.33 10.00 9.17
N LYS A 34 -20.23 9.62 7.89
CA LYS A 34 -20.75 8.35 7.34
C LYS A 34 -19.67 7.28 7.19
N ASN A 35 -18.43 7.60 7.56
CA ASN A 35 -17.28 6.71 7.43
C ASN A 35 -17.11 5.92 8.71
N GLN A 36 -16.79 4.64 8.56
CA GLN A 36 -16.52 3.74 9.67
C GLN A 36 -15.28 2.92 9.35
N ILE A 37 -14.42 2.76 10.35
CA ILE A 37 -13.26 1.87 10.28
C ILE A 37 -13.37 0.88 11.44
N ARG A 38 -13.25 -0.41 11.16
CA ARG A 38 -13.18 -1.45 12.21
C ARG A 38 -11.84 -2.15 12.16
N TYR A 39 -11.27 -2.43 13.32
CA TYR A 39 -9.98 -3.08 13.47
C TYR A 39 -10.14 -4.40 14.22
N TYR A 40 -9.50 -5.44 13.70
CA TYR A 40 -9.45 -6.77 14.27
C TYR A 40 -8.01 -7.13 14.55
N TYR A 41 -7.71 -7.54 15.78
CA TYR A 41 -6.36 -7.89 16.21
C TYR A 41 -6.26 -9.38 16.51
N ASN A 42 -5.12 -9.98 16.19
CA ASN A 42 -4.82 -11.35 16.58
C ASN A 42 -4.50 -11.47 18.09
N GLU A 43 -4.27 -12.70 18.57
CA GLU A 43 -3.97 -12.97 19.99
C GLU A 43 -2.69 -12.29 20.51
N LYS A 44 -1.72 -12.00 19.62
CA LYS A 44 -0.51 -11.22 19.93
C LYS A 44 -0.77 -9.71 19.96
N GLY A 45 -1.97 -9.29 19.57
CA GLY A 45 -2.38 -7.90 19.46
C GLY A 45 -1.89 -7.20 18.18
N SER A 46 -1.38 -7.91 17.18
CA SER A 46 -1.08 -7.31 15.87
C SER A 46 -2.38 -7.17 15.07
N LEU A 47 -2.49 -6.12 14.24
CA LEU A 47 -3.67 -5.88 13.40
C LEU A 47 -3.77 -6.99 12.35
N GLU A 48 -4.85 -7.76 12.33
CA GLU A 48 -5.08 -8.87 11.40
C GLU A 48 -6.03 -8.46 10.27
N CYS A 49 -6.98 -7.58 10.55
CA CYS A 49 -7.90 -7.05 9.55
C CYS A 49 -8.32 -5.62 9.88
N GLU A 50 -8.45 -4.76 8.86
CA GLU A 50 -9.19 -3.50 8.96
C GLU A 50 -10.24 -3.41 7.85
N VAL A 51 -11.42 -2.91 8.20
CA VAL A 51 -12.54 -2.72 7.27
C VAL A 51 -12.91 -1.25 7.25
N PHE A 52 -12.74 -0.61 6.10
CA PHE A 52 -13.20 0.73 5.80
C PHE A 52 -14.57 0.66 5.15
N ASN A 53 -15.49 1.50 5.60
CA ASN A 53 -16.81 1.66 5.01
C ASN A 53 -17.06 3.16 4.81
N ASP A 54 -17.09 3.60 3.57
CA ASP A 54 -17.37 4.99 3.16
C ASP A 54 -18.60 4.99 2.24
N GLU A 55 -19.77 5.37 2.78
CA GLU A 55 -21.02 5.49 2.00
C GLU A 55 -21.34 4.29 1.07
N ASN A 56 -21.10 3.06 1.54
CA ASN A 56 -21.23 1.79 0.80
C ASN A 56 -20.05 1.40 -0.11
N ASP A 57 -18.97 2.17 -0.14
CA ASP A 57 -17.66 1.71 -0.63
C ASP A 57 -16.91 1.03 0.51
N ILE A 58 -16.83 -0.30 0.45
CA ILE A 58 -16.20 -1.11 1.48
C ILE A 58 -14.81 -1.52 0.99
N SER A 59 -13.79 -1.26 1.78
CA SER A 59 -12.45 -1.82 1.59
C SER A 59 -12.10 -2.71 2.78
N GLU A 60 -11.59 -3.90 2.53
CA GLU A 60 -11.09 -4.82 3.55
C GLU A 60 -9.61 -5.11 3.32
N HIS A 61 -8.81 -4.94 4.36
CA HIS A 61 -7.37 -5.16 4.35
C HIS A 61 -7.04 -6.30 5.34
N ILE A 62 -6.42 -7.37 4.85
CA ILE A 62 -6.07 -8.56 5.65
C ILE A 62 -4.55 -8.70 5.72
N TYR A 63 -4.02 -8.79 6.94
CA TYR A 63 -2.59 -8.77 7.24
C TYR A 63 -2.10 -10.16 7.68
N PHE A 64 -1.03 -10.63 7.06
CA PHE A 64 -0.42 -11.92 7.35
C PHE A 64 1.01 -11.72 7.87
N TYR A 65 1.26 -12.22 9.08
CA TYR A 65 2.54 -12.06 9.76
C TYR A 65 3.30 -13.39 9.83
N GLU A 66 4.62 -13.29 9.76
CA GLU A 66 5.55 -14.37 10.06
C GLU A 66 6.66 -13.82 10.97
N ASN A 67 6.92 -14.47 12.10
CA ASN A 67 7.92 -14.02 13.08
C ASN A 67 7.75 -12.54 13.49
N ASP A 68 6.49 -12.12 13.69
CA ASP A 68 6.08 -10.76 14.05
C ASP A 68 6.40 -9.68 12.99
N LEU A 69 6.73 -10.08 11.77
CA LEU A 69 6.90 -9.21 10.60
C LEU A 69 5.73 -9.40 9.62
N LEU A 70 5.20 -8.30 9.09
CA LEU A 70 4.13 -8.33 8.08
C LEU A 70 4.69 -8.87 6.77
N LYS A 71 4.32 -10.07 6.35
CA LYS A 71 4.81 -10.67 5.10
C LYS A 71 3.91 -10.43 3.91
N GLN A 72 2.62 -10.33 4.16
CA GLN A 72 1.64 -10.16 3.10
C GLN A 72 0.46 -9.30 3.57
N LEU A 73 -0.01 -8.42 2.69
CA LEU A 73 -1.24 -7.66 2.83
C LEU A 73 -2.13 -7.94 1.62
N LYS A 74 -3.39 -8.34 1.86
CA LYS A 74 -4.40 -8.48 0.82
C LYS A 74 -5.43 -7.37 0.98
N ILE A 75 -5.75 -6.69 -0.13
CA ILE A 75 -6.71 -5.60 -0.16
C ILE A 75 -7.86 -6.02 -1.05
N TYR A 76 -9.08 -5.86 -0.53
CA TYR A 76 -10.34 -6.19 -1.19
C TYR A 76 -11.18 -4.93 -1.28
N LYS A 77 -11.86 -4.76 -2.42
CA LYS A 77 -12.89 -3.74 -2.62
C LYS A 77 -14.24 -4.44 -2.73
N GLY A 78 -15.09 -4.27 -1.72
CA GLY A 78 -16.26 -5.11 -1.48
C GLY A 78 -15.83 -6.59 -1.34
N CYS A 79 -16.47 -7.47 -2.11
CA CYS A 79 -16.12 -8.90 -2.14
C CYS A 79 -15.04 -9.23 -3.20
N GLN A 80 -14.48 -8.24 -3.88
CA GLN A 80 -13.54 -8.45 -4.98
C GLN A 80 -12.10 -8.19 -4.51
N PRO A 81 -11.18 -9.13 -4.72
CA PRO A 81 -9.80 -8.92 -4.34
C PRO A 81 -9.15 -7.93 -5.32
N GLU A 82 -8.57 -6.84 -4.81
CA GLU A 82 -8.04 -5.74 -5.60
C GLU A 82 -6.54 -5.94 -5.88
N ARG A 83 -5.76 -6.11 -4.81
CA ARG A 83 -4.31 -6.30 -4.90
C ARG A 83 -3.73 -7.03 -3.70
N ILE A 84 -2.53 -7.57 -3.90
CA ILE A 84 -1.73 -8.25 -2.88
C ILE A 84 -0.37 -7.57 -2.83
N ILE A 85 0.11 -7.32 -1.62
CA ILE A 85 1.44 -6.76 -1.36
C ILE A 85 2.25 -7.79 -0.58
N TYR A 86 3.48 -8.04 -1.00
CA TYR A 86 4.44 -8.87 -0.28
C TYR A 86 5.61 -8.01 0.21
N TYR A 87 6.14 -8.32 1.38
CA TYR A 87 7.21 -7.55 2.02
C TYR A 87 8.41 -8.43 2.34
N ASP A 88 9.60 -7.99 1.91
CA ASP A 88 10.87 -8.56 2.36
C ASP A 88 11.60 -7.61 3.31
N TYR A 89 12.39 -8.20 4.20
CA TYR A 89 13.07 -7.48 5.27
C TYR A 89 14.56 -7.83 5.30
N ASP A 90 15.38 -6.87 5.71
CA ASP A 90 16.78 -7.14 6.07
C ASP A 90 16.92 -7.73 7.50
N GLU A 91 18.16 -7.97 7.91
CA GLU A 91 18.49 -8.46 9.25
C GLU A 91 18.14 -7.48 10.37
N ASN A 92 18.08 -6.19 10.07
CA ASN A 92 17.69 -5.13 11.00
C ASN A 92 16.16 -4.93 11.05
N LYS A 93 15.40 -5.75 10.32
CA LYS A 93 13.94 -5.69 10.19
C LYS A 93 13.42 -4.44 9.48
N ASN A 94 14.24 -3.80 8.65
CA ASN A 94 13.75 -2.79 7.70
C ASN A 94 13.13 -3.46 6.49
N ILE A 95 12.09 -2.86 5.92
CA ILE A 95 11.51 -3.31 4.65
C ILE A 95 12.49 -2.98 3.53
N ILE A 96 13.00 -3.99 2.83
CA ILE A 96 13.89 -3.80 1.68
C ILE A 96 13.16 -3.92 0.34
N SER A 97 11.99 -4.58 0.33
CA SER A 97 11.14 -4.66 -0.86
C SER A 97 9.65 -4.65 -0.51
N GLU A 98 8.86 -4.08 -1.41
CA GLU A 98 7.42 -4.30 -1.53
C GLU A 98 7.12 -4.80 -2.93
N HIS A 99 6.44 -5.92 -3.08
CA HIS A 99 5.97 -6.43 -4.37
C HIS A 99 4.44 -6.32 -4.43
N VAL A 100 3.95 -5.39 -5.26
CA VAL A 100 2.52 -5.12 -5.43
C VAL A 100 2.02 -5.81 -6.69
N ARG A 101 1.02 -6.68 -6.53
CA ARG A 101 0.32 -7.37 -7.61
C ARG A 101 -1.14 -6.98 -7.61
N TYR A 102 -1.60 -6.33 -8.67
CA TYR A 102 -3.03 -6.12 -8.92
C TYR A 102 -3.65 -7.39 -9.50
N ILE A 103 -4.82 -7.78 -8.98
CA ILE A 103 -5.44 -9.07 -9.34
C ILE A 103 -6.15 -9.01 -10.68
N ASN A 104 -6.51 -7.80 -11.16
CA ASN A 104 -7.02 -7.58 -12.51
C ASN A 104 -5.97 -7.83 -13.62
N GLY A 105 -4.73 -8.18 -13.27
CA GLY A 105 -3.69 -8.60 -14.21
C GLY A 105 -2.98 -7.46 -14.93
N GLU A 106 -3.28 -6.20 -14.58
CA GLU A 106 -2.85 -5.05 -15.37
C GLU A 106 -1.50 -4.47 -14.95
N LEU A 107 -1.13 -4.62 -13.68
CA LEU A 107 0.09 -4.01 -13.16
C LEU A 107 0.72 -4.83 -12.05
N TYR A 108 2.02 -5.02 -12.18
CA TYR A 108 2.89 -5.49 -11.11
C TYR A 108 4.00 -4.46 -10.96
N PHE A 109 4.27 -4.02 -9.73
CA PHE A 109 5.43 -3.18 -9.47
C PHE A 109 6.11 -3.58 -8.17
N SER A 110 7.39 -3.25 -8.08
CA SER A 110 8.15 -3.42 -6.87
C SER A 110 8.70 -2.09 -6.40
N LYS A 111 8.66 -1.85 -5.10
CA LYS A 111 9.46 -0.83 -4.44
C LYS A 111 10.64 -1.52 -3.79
N LEU A 112 11.83 -0.94 -3.93
CA LEU A 112 13.07 -1.42 -3.33
C LEU A 112 13.64 -0.28 -2.51
N TYR A 113 14.00 -0.57 -1.27
CA TYR A 113 14.47 0.40 -0.30
C TYR A 113 15.94 0.13 0.02
N GLU A 114 16.76 1.18 0.05
CA GLU A 114 18.15 1.11 0.47
C GLU A 114 18.35 2.06 1.66
N TYR A 115 19.09 1.59 2.67
CA TYR A 115 19.35 2.29 3.92
C TYR A 115 20.85 2.52 4.09
N ASP A 116 21.24 3.57 4.79
CA ASP A 116 22.63 3.75 5.24
C ASP A 116 22.94 2.95 6.51
N ASP A 117 24.19 3.02 6.96
CA ASP A 117 24.66 2.34 8.18
C ASP A 117 23.92 2.82 9.45
N GLU A 118 23.35 4.02 9.42
CA GLU A 118 22.53 4.61 10.48
C GLU A 118 21.04 4.21 10.37
N GLN A 119 20.70 3.26 9.47
CA GLN A 119 19.34 2.79 9.22
C GLN A 119 18.39 3.86 8.67
N ARG A 120 18.94 4.93 8.05
CA ARG A 120 18.14 5.96 7.39
C ARG A 120 17.90 5.57 5.95
N LEU A 121 16.66 5.74 5.47
CA LEU A 121 16.30 5.50 4.08
C LEU A 121 17.07 6.48 3.18
N THR A 122 17.94 5.96 2.31
CA THR A 122 18.72 6.77 1.36
C THR A 122 18.24 6.61 -0.08
N LYS A 123 17.60 5.49 -0.42
CA LYS A 123 17.11 5.24 -1.77
C LYS A 123 15.78 4.52 -1.80
N LEU A 124 14.92 4.93 -2.74
CA LEU A 124 13.74 4.20 -3.15
C LEU A 124 13.79 3.97 -4.66
N ARG A 125 13.82 2.72 -5.09
CA ARG A 125 13.70 2.35 -6.50
C ARG A 125 12.34 1.70 -6.74
N ARG A 126 11.61 2.19 -7.74
CA ARG A 126 10.37 1.60 -8.21
C ARG A 126 10.61 0.93 -9.55
N VAL A 127 10.16 -0.31 -9.68
CA VAL A 127 10.27 -1.09 -10.91
C VAL A 127 8.86 -1.50 -11.31
N PHE A 128 8.38 -1.02 -12.44
CA PHE A 128 7.08 -1.37 -12.99
C PHE A 128 7.26 -2.43 -14.07
N TYR A 129 6.46 -3.48 -13.95
CA TYR A 129 6.44 -4.59 -14.87
C TYR A 129 5.14 -4.57 -15.67
N GLY A 130 5.25 -4.89 -16.96
CA GLY A 130 4.07 -5.11 -17.78
C GLY A 130 3.57 -6.55 -17.62
N PRO A 131 2.34 -6.85 -18.08
CA PRO A 131 1.88 -8.22 -18.16
C PRO A 131 2.83 -9.07 -19.02
N ASP A 132 3.07 -10.31 -18.62
CA ASP A 132 3.69 -11.32 -19.50
C ASP A 132 2.77 -11.44 -20.72
N LYS A 133 3.19 -10.91 -21.86
CA LYS A 133 2.48 -11.14 -23.12
C LYS A 133 2.68 -12.61 -23.48
N ASN A 134 1.75 -13.47 -23.09
CA ASN A 134 1.52 -14.70 -23.84
C ASN A 134 1.02 -14.25 -25.22
N GLU A 135 1.80 -14.51 -26.26
CA GLU A 135 1.54 -14.08 -27.65
C GLU A 135 0.25 -14.66 -28.29
N ASN A 136 -0.62 -15.32 -27.53
CA ASN A 136 -1.77 -16.07 -28.04
C ASN A 136 -3.15 -15.59 -27.58
N ASP A 137 -3.26 -14.62 -26.68
CA ASP A 137 -4.58 -14.12 -26.29
C ASP A 137 -4.93 -12.94 -27.20
N GLY A 138 -5.77 -13.21 -28.21
CA GLY A 138 -6.37 -12.26 -29.14
C GLY A 138 -7.35 -11.27 -28.47
N LEU A 139 -7.01 -10.80 -27.27
CA LEU A 139 -7.70 -9.74 -26.56
C LEU A 139 -7.05 -8.41 -26.93
N ASN A 140 -7.90 -7.53 -27.45
CA ASN A 140 -7.60 -6.21 -27.96
C ASN A 140 -6.52 -5.47 -27.17
N ASN A 141 -5.64 -4.79 -27.91
CA ASN A 141 -4.80 -3.71 -27.39
C ASN A 141 -5.70 -2.67 -26.71
N VAL A 142 -5.93 -2.82 -25.40
CA VAL A 142 -6.21 -1.67 -24.55
C VAL A 142 -4.95 -0.81 -24.63
N ASP A 143 -5.08 0.49 -24.81
CA ASP A 143 -3.95 1.42 -24.79
C ASP A 143 -3.34 1.44 -23.37
N TYR A 144 -2.55 0.41 -23.04
CA TYR A 144 -1.85 0.18 -21.77
C TYR A 144 -0.97 1.37 -21.37
N ASP A 145 -0.60 2.19 -22.34
CA ASP A 145 0.21 3.38 -22.15
C ASP A 145 -0.51 4.41 -21.26
N GLU A 146 -1.84 4.56 -21.38
CA GLU A 146 -2.58 5.56 -20.57
C GLU A 146 -2.82 5.11 -19.12
N SER A 147 -3.23 3.86 -18.88
CA SER A 147 -3.46 3.34 -17.52
C SER A 147 -2.16 3.23 -16.72
N LEU A 148 -1.06 2.80 -17.35
CA LEU A 148 0.26 2.78 -16.73
C LEU A 148 0.76 4.21 -16.45
N LYS A 149 0.57 5.15 -17.39
CA LYS A 149 0.87 6.57 -17.16
C LYS A 149 0.05 7.13 -16.00
N ALA A 150 -1.24 6.84 -15.91
CA ALA A 150 -2.09 7.30 -14.83
C ALA A 150 -1.63 6.76 -13.46
N ALA A 151 -1.34 5.46 -13.36
CA ALA A 151 -0.81 4.85 -12.14
C ALA A 151 0.56 5.44 -11.74
N ILE A 152 1.46 5.67 -12.71
CA ILE A 152 2.74 6.34 -12.49
C ILE A 152 2.53 7.80 -12.05
N MET A 153 1.59 8.52 -12.66
CA MET A 153 1.30 9.92 -12.33
C MET A 153 0.67 10.08 -10.95
N GLU A 154 -0.29 9.24 -10.58
CA GLU A 154 -0.92 9.23 -9.25
C GLU A 154 0.12 8.91 -8.16
N GLU A 155 0.97 7.91 -8.39
CA GLU A 155 2.03 7.53 -7.46
C GLU A 155 3.20 8.53 -7.43
N ASN A 156 3.48 9.26 -8.51
CA ASN A 156 4.47 10.35 -8.50
C ASN A 156 3.93 11.58 -7.76
N PHE A 157 2.63 11.88 -7.89
CA PHE A 157 1.99 13.01 -7.23
C PHE A 157 2.08 12.89 -5.70
N LYS A 158 1.93 11.68 -5.14
CA LYS A 158 2.10 11.41 -3.70
C LYS A 158 3.50 11.78 -3.17
N TYR A 159 4.54 11.72 -4.00
CA TYR A 159 5.94 11.90 -3.59
C TYR A 159 6.59 13.20 -4.10
N ASN A 160 5.87 14.01 -4.87
CA ASN A 160 6.33 15.35 -5.29
C ASN A 160 6.63 16.29 -4.11
N LYS A 161 6.16 15.98 -2.89
CA LYS A 161 6.46 16.73 -1.67
C LYS A 161 7.79 16.34 -0.99
N VAL A 162 8.45 15.25 -1.39
CA VAL A 162 9.62 14.70 -0.66
C VAL A 162 10.97 14.95 -1.38
N GLY A 163 11.02 15.91 -2.31
CA GLY A 163 12.28 16.27 -2.98
C GLY A 163 12.70 15.24 -4.03
N LEU A 164 12.08 15.31 -5.21
CA LEU A 164 12.45 14.49 -6.37
C LEU A 164 13.85 14.88 -6.85
N LEU A 165 14.90 14.12 -6.48
CA LEU A 165 16.27 14.47 -6.86
C LEU A 165 16.67 13.99 -8.27
N LYS A 166 16.07 12.92 -8.82
CA LYS A 166 16.34 12.49 -10.22
C LYS A 166 15.36 11.42 -10.76
N GLU A 167 14.48 11.76 -11.70
CA GLU A 167 13.73 10.74 -12.47
C GLU A 167 14.67 10.11 -13.53
N LEU A 168 15.08 8.86 -13.33
CA LEU A 168 15.85 8.08 -14.31
C LEU A 168 14.92 7.13 -15.07
N LYS A 169 14.39 7.59 -16.21
CA LYS A 169 13.65 6.71 -17.14
C LYS A 169 14.62 5.74 -17.80
N LEU A 170 14.74 4.53 -17.26
CA LEU A 170 15.46 3.43 -17.90
C LEU A 170 14.46 2.59 -18.70
N THR A 171 14.48 2.73 -20.02
CA THR A 171 13.90 1.75 -20.95
C THR A 171 14.88 0.59 -21.03
N THR A 172 14.62 -0.48 -20.28
CA THR A 172 15.46 -1.68 -20.34
C THR A 172 15.01 -2.56 -21.51
N ASN A 173 15.95 -3.21 -22.20
CA ASN A 173 15.67 -4.24 -23.23
C ASN A 173 15.11 -5.55 -22.65
N ASN A 174 14.81 -5.59 -21.35
CA ASN A 174 14.20 -6.75 -20.70
C ASN A 174 12.69 -6.67 -20.91
N LYS A 175 12.10 -7.62 -21.65
CA LYS A 175 10.72 -7.54 -22.20
C LYS A 175 9.64 -7.22 -21.14
N ASN A 176 9.91 -7.51 -19.87
CA ASN A 176 8.95 -7.42 -18.78
C ASN A 176 9.09 -6.14 -17.93
N VAL A 177 10.25 -5.48 -17.89
CA VAL A 177 10.43 -4.21 -17.14
C VAL A 177 10.11 -3.05 -18.06
N LYS A 178 9.03 -2.32 -17.74
CA LYS A 178 8.54 -1.21 -18.57
C LYS A 178 9.12 0.12 -18.15
N PHE A 179 9.26 0.32 -16.83
CA PHE A 179 9.64 1.60 -16.29
C PHE A 179 10.34 1.45 -14.95
N VAL A 180 11.34 2.30 -14.69
CA VAL A 180 12.01 2.38 -13.40
C VAL A 180 12.02 3.84 -12.97
N THR A 181 11.65 4.11 -11.72
CA THR A 181 11.88 5.42 -11.08
C THR A 181 12.85 5.22 -9.93
N VAL A 182 13.75 6.17 -9.72
CA VAL A 182 14.66 6.18 -8.58
C VAL A 182 14.47 7.48 -7.83
N TYR A 183 14.34 7.42 -6.53
CA TYR A 183 14.36 8.56 -5.63
C TYR A 183 15.57 8.38 -4.71
N GLU A 184 16.39 9.41 -4.59
CA GLU A 184 17.53 9.46 -3.67
C GLU A 184 17.24 10.53 -2.62
N TYR A 185 17.45 10.18 -1.36
CA TYR A 185 17.27 11.06 -0.21
C TYR A 185 18.64 11.54 0.27
N LYS A 186 18.73 12.79 0.71
CA LYS A 186 19.96 13.41 1.23
C LYS A 186 19.88 13.58 2.75
#